data_AF-A0A7K3HGF8-F1
#
_entry.id   AF-A0A7K3HGF8-F1
#
_cell.length_a   1.000
_cell.length_b   1.000
_cell.length_c   1.000
_cell.angle_alpha   90.00
_cell.angle_beta   90.00
_cell.angle_gamma   90.00
#
_symmetry.space_group_name_H-M   'P 1'
#
loop_
_entity.id
_entity.type
_entity.pdbx_description
1 polymer ?
#
loop_
_entity_poly.entity_id
_entity_poly.type
_entity_poly.pdbx_seq_one_letter_code
_entity_poly.pdbx_strand_id
1 'polypeptide(L)'
;RQSPPAAPGADIPADVTAGVAVFDRRTGSFTERVNADHRFRSASIVKLLLTLDFLWDRGPGYDIPQQDRGRLEAMLRSSDDDEASHYWGLRGRSAIIERMVPRLGLTGTAPPPAAYPGYWGYTSLTAADTVRIYRYILDESPAPVRDFIMGNLHRATRCANDGYDQYFGVPSAFEGPWAVKQGWSGFSSGGCTADGTPAAADTA
;
A
#
# COMPACT_ATOMS: atom_id res chain seq x y z
N ARG A 1 6.11 32.14 -24.52
CA ARG A 1 5.12 31.30 -23.78
C ARG A 1 5.43 31.51 -22.31
N GLN A 2 4.48 32.03 -21.52
CA GLN A 2 4.68 32.21 -20.08
C GLN A 2 4.58 30.83 -19.41
N SER A 3 5.50 30.54 -18.49
CA SER A 3 5.39 29.35 -17.64
C SER A 3 4.12 29.46 -16.79
N PRO A 4 3.35 28.36 -16.64
CA PRO A 4 2.23 28.37 -15.71
C PRO A 4 2.71 28.71 -14.29
N PRO A 5 1.90 29.39 -13.47
CA PRO A 5 2.25 29.65 -12.08
C PRO A 5 2.52 28.33 -11.37
N ALA A 6 3.57 28.29 -10.54
CA ALA A 6 3.84 27.15 -9.68
C ALA A 6 2.58 26.88 -8.84
N ALA A 7 2.12 25.62 -8.83
CA ALA A 7 1.06 25.22 -7.92
C ALA A 7 1.51 25.56 -6.49
N PRO A 8 0.62 26.10 -5.63
CA PRO A 8 0.96 26.27 -4.23
C PRO A 8 1.39 24.92 -3.66
N GLY A 9 2.55 24.89 -2.99
CA GLY A 9 3.06 23.69 -2.35
C GLY A 9 2.07 23.17 -1.29
N ALA A 10 2.10 21.87 -1.01
CA ALA A 10 1.23 21.26 0.00
C ALA A 10 1.43 21.94 1.37
N ASP A 11 0.33 22.36 2.00
CA ASP A 11 0.33 22.89 3.37
C ASP A 11 0.38 21.72 4.35
N ILE A 12 1.57 21.46 4.90
CA ILE A 12 1.85 20.35 5.82
C ILE A 12 2.06 20.95 7.21
N PRO A 13 1.29 20.54 8.24
CA PRO A 13 1.50 20.99 9.61
C PRO A 13 2.96 20.80 10.06
N ALA A 14 3.48 21.74 10.84
CA ALA A 14 4.90 21.77 11.20
C ALA A 14 5.37 20.54 12.01
N ASP A 15 4.45 19.85 12.68
CA ASP A 15 4.66 18.62 13.45
C ASP A 15 4.41 17.34 12.63
N VAL A 16 4.08 17.47 11.34
CA VAL A 16 3.85 16.35 10.42
C VAL A 16 5.00 16.22 9.43
N THR A 17 5.66 15.07 9.44
CA THR A 17 6.54 14.67 8.33
C THR A 17 5.71 13.98 7.26
N ALA A 18 5.53 14.62 6.10
CA ALA A 18 4.83 14.03 4.97
C ALA A 18 5.79 13.60 3.85
N GLY A 19 5.46 12.47 3.21
CA GLY A 19 6.05 12.00 1.96
C GLY A 19 4.97 11.88 0.89
N VAL A 20 5.12 12.58 -0.22
CA VAL A 20 4.16 12.61 -1.34
C VAL A 20 4.90 12.33 -2.64
N ALA A 21 4.29 11.50 -3.48
CA ALA A 21 4.74 11.30 -4.85
C ALA A 21 3.52 11.03 -5.74
N VAL A 22 3.32 11.86 -6.76
CA VAL A 22 2.26 11.70 -7.76
C VAL A 22 2.91 11.52 -9.12
N PHE A 23 2.59 10.42 -9.79
CA PHE A 23 3.16 10.06 -11.09
C PHE A 23 2.07 10.01 -12.15
N ASP A 24 2.18 10.86 -13.16
CA ASP A 24 1.30 10.82 -14.32
C ASP A 24 1.82 9.77 -15.31
N ARG A 25 1.04 8.69 -15.46
CA ARG A 25 1.36 7.58 -16.36
C ARG A 25 1.22 7.96 -17.84
N ARG A 26 0.48 9.01 -18.19
CA ARG A 26 0.34 9.47 -19.59
C ARG A 26 1.60 10.18 -20.07
N THR A 27 2.19 11.00 -19.22
CA THR A 27 3.42 11.75 -19.53
C THR A 27 4.68 10.99 -19.11
N GLY A 28 4.56 10.00 -18.22
CA GLY A 28 5.69 9.24 -17.69
C GLY A 28 6.54 10.02 -16.69
N SER A 29 5.97 11.05 -16.04
CA SER A 29 6.69 11.97 -15.16
C SER A 29 6.00 12.14 -13.81
N PHE A 30 6.77 12.44 -12.77
CA PHE A 30 6.20 12.91 -11.51
C PHE A 30 5.61 14.31 -11.69
N THR A 31 4.37 14.50 -11.29
CA THR A 31 3.73 15.83 -11.23
C THR A 31 3.96 16.47 -9.87
N GLU A 32 4.07 15.66 -8.81
CA GLU A 32 4.39 16.16 -7.47
C GLU A 32 5.31 15.24 -6.68
N ARG A 33 6.20 15.85 -5.88
CA ARG A 33 7.12 15.17 -4.96
C ARG A 33 7.37 16.02 -3.72
N VAL A 34 7.15 15.44 -2.54
CA VAL A 34 7.54 16.00 -1.24
C VAL A 34 8.22 14.89 -0.46
N ASN A 35 9.47 15.08 -0.03
CA ASN A 35 10.23 14.06 0.72
C ASN A 35 10.08 12.63 0.15
N ALA A 36 10.09 12.52 -1.18
CA ALA A 36 9.63 11.30 -1.85
C ALA A 36 10.50 10.06 -1.53
N ASP A 37 11.73 10.28 -1.08
CA ASP A 37 12.70 9.26 -0.70
C ASP A 37 12.82 9.10 0.83
N HIS A 38 12.02 9.83 1.62
CA HIS A 38 11.96 9.67 3.07
C HIS A 38 11.26 8.36 3.43
N ARG A 39 11.84 7.65 4.41
CA ARG A 39 11.39 6.31 4.81
C ARG A 39 10.35 6.39 5.92
N PHE A 40 9.22 5.76 5.69
CA PHE A 40 8.14 5.59 6.66
C PHE A 40 7.94 4.10 6.96
N ARG A 41 7.28 3.78 8.08
CA ARG A 41 6.73 2.43 8.26
C ARG A 41 5.64 2.23 7.21
N SER A 42 5.75 1.17 6.43
CA SER A 42 4.79 0.83 5.38
C SER A 42 3.39 0.53 5.92
N ALA A 43 3.30 0.06 7.17
CA ALA A 43 2.09 -0.52 7.72
C ALA A 43 1.50 -1.54 6.73
N SER A 44 0.19 -1.47 6.47
CA SER A 44 -0.49 -2.40 5.57
C SER A 44 -0.22 -2.20 4.08
N ILE A 45 0.61 -1.23 3.67
CA ILE A 45 1.04 -1.10 2.26
C ILE A 45 1.97 -2.26 1.86
N VAL A 46 2.74 -2.83 2.79
CA VAL A 46 3.64 -3.97 2.52
C VAL A 46 2.90 -5.20 1.98
N LYS A 47 1.59 -5.32 2.25
CA LYS A 47 0.74 -6.40 1.74
C LYS A 47 0.78 -6.49 0.20
N LEU A 48 1.04 -5.39 -0.51
CA LEU A 48 1.30 -5.43 -1.96
C LEU A 48 2.56 -6.24 -2.31
N LEU A 49 3.63 -6.08 -1.53
CA LEU A 49 4.86 -6.87 -1.71
C LEU A 49 4.65 -8.34 -1.33
N LEU A 50 3.84 -8.61 -0.30
CA LEU A 50 3.46 -9.98 0.06
C LEU A 50 2.72 -10.69 -1.08
N THR A 51 1.72 -10.03 -1.66
CA THR A 51 0.97 -10.57 -2.80
C THR A 51 1.85 -10.76 -4.02
N LEU A 52 2.68 -9.78 -4.36
CA LEU A 52 3.60 -9.89 -5.50
C LEU A 52 4.61 -11.02 -5.29
N ASP A 53 5.19 -11.16 -4.11
CA ASP A 53 6.11 -12.25 -3.80
C ASP A 53 5.44 -13.62 -3.90
N PHE A 54 4.18 -13.73 -3.46
CA PHE A 54 3.39 -14.94 -3.67
C PHE A 54 3.23 -15.22 -5.17
N LEU A 55 2.94 -14.24 -6.03
CA LEU A 55 2.66 -14.48 -7.44
C LEU A 55 3.90 -14.60 -8.35
N TRP A 56 5.06 -14.08 -7.93
CA TRP A 56 6.18 -13.73 -8.80
C TRP A 56 6.66 -14.83 -9.77
N ASP A 57 6.87 -16.05 -9.28
CA ASP A 57 7.48 -17.14 -10.06
C ASP A 57 6.48 -18.22 -10.51
N ARG A 58 5.19 -17.92 -10.43
CA ARG A 58 4.13 -18.90 -10.72
C ARG A 58 3.63 -18.85 -12.18
N GLY A 59 3.93 -17.76 -12.88
CA GLY A 59 3.54 -17.54 -14.27
C GLY A 59 2.07 -17.10 -14.42
N PRO A 60 1.69 -16.57 -15.60
CA PRO A 60 0.34 -16.01 -15.82
C PRO A 60 -0.78 -17.05 -15.82
N GLY A 61 -0.47 -18.32 -16.07
CA GLY A 61 -1.45 -19.42 -16.06
C GLY A 61 -1.68 -20.05 -14.68
N TYR A 62 -1.07 -19.50 -13.62
CA TYR A 62 -1.25 -20.02 -12.28
C TYR A 62 -2.67 -19.75 -11.78
N ASP A 63 -3.41 -20.81 -11.52
CA ASP A 63 -4.67 -20.73 -10.82
C ASP A 63 -4.43 -20.62 -9.32
N ILE A 64 -4.80 -19.48 -8.73
CA ILE A 64 -4.65 -19.25 -7.29
C ILE A 64 -5.63 -20.20 -6.58
N PRO A 65 -5.15 -21.14 -5.75
CA PRO A 65 -6.03 -22.05 -5.02
C PRO A 65 -7.10 -21.28 -4.24
N GLN A 66 -8.31 -21.82 -4.16
CA GLN A 66 -9.46 -21.10 -3.59
C GLN A 66 -9.18 -20.54 -2.19
N GLN A 67 -8.47 -21.30 -1.35
CA GLN A 67 -8.06 -20.84 -0.03
C GLN A 67 -7.14 -19.62 -0.12
N ASP A 68 -6.04 -19.71 -0.88
CA ASP A 68 -5.11 -18.60 -1.07
C ASP A 68 -5.79 -17.38 -1.69
N ARG A 69 -6.70 -17.60 -2.63
CA ARG A 69 -7.49 -16.54 -3.24
C ARG A 69 -8.29 -15.79 -2.16
N GLY A 70 -9.00 -16.50 -1.28
CA GLY A 70 -9.73 -15.89 -0.16
C GLY A 70 -8.83 -15.05 0.74
N ARG A 71 -7.67 -15.60 1.14
CA ARG A 71 -6.68 -14.92 1.99
C ARG A 71 -6.14 -13.64 1.35
N LEU A 72 -5.71 -13.72 0.09
CA LEU A 72 -5.17 -12.58 -0.66
C LEU A 72 -6.25 -11.52 -0.91
N GLU A 73 -7.49 -11.92 -1.19
CA GLU A 73 -8.60 -10.98 -1.38
C GLU A 73 -8.91 -10.22 -0.09
N ALA A 74 -8.97 -10.88 1.07
CA ALA A 74 -9.15 -10.23 2.36
C ALA A 74 -7.98 -9.28 2.68
N MET A 75 -6.74 -9.72 2.47
CA MET A 75 -5.55 -8.91 2.67
C MET A 75 -5.53 -7.64 1.78
N LEU A 76 -5.99 -7.73 0.53
CA LEU A 76 -6.01 -6.59 -0.39
C LEU A 76 -7.21 -5.66 -0.18
N ARG A 77 -8.41 -6.20 0.10
CA ARG A 77 -9.65 -5.41 0.21
C ARG A 77 -9.86 -4.82 1.59
N SER A 78 -9.83 -5.67 2.62
CA SER A 78 -10.11 -5.31 4.02
C SER A 78 -8.85 -5.25 4.87
N SER A 79 -7.67 -5.34 4.25
CA SER A 79 -6.40 -5.22 4.94
C SER A 79 -6.19 -6.23 6.07
N ASP A 80 -6.71 -7.44 5.92
CA ASP A 80 -6.63 -8.48 6.95
C ASP A 80 -5.19 -8.77 7.41
N ASP A 81 -4.95 -8.67 8.72
CA ASP A 81 -3.65 -8.79 9.37
C ASP A 81 -3.28 -10.24 9.69
N ASP A 82 -4.26 -11.11 9.92
CA ASP A 82 -4.02 -12.54 10.11
C ASP A 82 -3.53 -13.14 8.79
N GLU A 83 -4.11 -12.71 7.68
CA GLU A 83 -3.70 -13.14 6.35
C GLU A 83 -2.32 -12.59 5.93
N ALA A 84 -2.01 -11.35 6.29
CA ALA A 84 -0.65 -10.83 6.12
C ALA A 84 0.37 -11.62 6.96
N SER A 85 0.02 -11.93 8.21
CA SER A 85 0.89 -12.68 9.12
C SER A 85 1.09 -14.11 8.65
N HIS A 86 0.06 -14.73 8.07
CA HIS A 86 0.14 -16.04 7.42
C HIS A 86 1.19 -16.04 6.30
N TYR A 87 1.07 -15.13 5.31
CA TYR A 87 2.01 -15.08 4.21
C TYR A 87 3.41 -14.61 4.64
N TRP A 88 3.51 -13.68 5.59
CA TRP A 88 4.78 -13.28 6.19
C TRP A 88 5.54 -14.48 6.76
N GLY A 89 4.87 -15.30 7.59
CA GLY A 89 5.45 -16.51 8.15
C GLY A 89 5.79 -17.54 7.09
N LEU A 90 4.83 -17.86 6.22
CA LEU A 90 4.94 -18.89 5.19
C LEU A 90 6.08 -18.62 4.19
N ARG A 91 6.31 -17.35 3.85
CA ARG A 91 7.23 -16.94 2.78
C ARG A 91 8.60 -16.48 3.29
N GLY A 92 8.91 -16.76 4.56
CA GLY A 92 10.25 -16.56 5.12
C GLY A 92 10.50 -15.16 5.70
N ARG A 93 9.45 -14.44 6.11
CA ARG A 93 9.52 -13.14 6.76
C ARG A 93 10.28 -12.11 5.92
N SER A 94 11.35 -11.51 6.46
CA SER A 94 12.18 -10.50 5.78
C SER A 94 12.72 -10.95 4.42
N ALA A 95 12.85 -12.26 4.18
CA ALA A 95 13.24 -12.80 2.88
C ALA A 95 12.30 -12.35 1.74
N ILE A 96 11.03 -12.05 2.05
CA ILE A 96 10.08 -11.47 1.09
C ILE A 96 10.58 -10.12 0.60
N ILE A 97 10.97 -9.24 1.54
CA ILE A 97 11.45 -7.90 1.22
C ILE A 97 12.78 -7.97 0.48
N GLU A 98 13.68 -8.86 0.91
CA GLU A 98 14.97 -9.09 0.26
C GLU A 98 14.83 -9.57 -1.20
N ARG A 99 13.80 -10.35 -1.53
CA ARG A 99 13.49 -10.72 -2.92
C ARG A 99 12.86 -9.55 -3.69
N MET A 100 11.88 -8.87 -3.09
CA MET A 100 11.08 -7.85 -3.78
C MET A 100 11.85 -6.56 -4.07
N VAL A 101 12.77 -6.17 -3.19
CA VAL A 101 13.61 -4.97 -3.35
C VAL A 101 14.38 -4.97 -4.68
N PRO A 102 15.23 -5.97 -5.00
CA PRO A 102 15.94 -5.99 -6.28
C PRO A 102 15.02 -6.26 -7.46
N ARG A 103 13.97 -7.08 -7.29
CA ARG A 103 12.98 -7.38 -8.34
C ARG A 103 12.26 -6.14 -8.87
N LEU A 104 11.95 -5.20 -7.98
CA LEU A 104 11.24 -3.97 -8.31
C LEU A 104 12.19 -2.76 -8.39
N GLY A 105 13.45 -2.88 -7.99
CA GLY A 105 14.39 -1.76 -7.91
C GLY A 105 14.01 -0.71 -6.86
N LEU A 106 13.52 -1.15 -5.70
CA LEU A 106 13.14 -0.28 -4.58
C LEU A 106 14.38 0.20 -3.84
N THR A 107 14.53 1.49 -3.60
CA THR A 107 15.77 2.06 -3.02
C THR A 107 15.61 2.47 -1.55
N GLY A 108 14.38 2.73 -1.13
CA GLY A 108 14.03 3.12 0.23
C GLY A 108 13.42 1.99 1.07
N THR A 109 13.03 0.90 0.41
CA THR A 109 12.36 -0.24 1.04
C THR A 109 13.36 -1.15 1.72
N ALA A 110 13.11 -1.49 2.98
CA ALA A 110 13.97 -2.38 3.78
C ALA A 110 13.12 -3.24 4.72
N PRO A 111 13.61 -4.43 5.14
CA PRO A 111 12.92 -5.27 6.11
C PRO A 111 12.69 -4.54 7.44
N PRO A 112 11.74 -5.01 8.29
CA PRO A 112 11.56 -4.45 9.61
C PRO A 112 12.85 -4.56 10.43
N PRO A 113 13.03 -3.72 11.48
CA PRO A 113 14.22 -3.79 12.32
C PRO A 113 14.40 -5.20 12.92
N ALA A 114 15.65 -5.63 13.08
CA ALA A 114 15.96 -6.99 13.56
C ALA A 114 15.36 -7.34 14.93
N ALA A 115 15.10 -6.34 15.78
CA ALA A 115 14.42 -6.50 17.06
C ALA A 115 12.91 -6.79 16.93
N TYR A 116 12.33 -6.60 15.75
CA TYR A 116 10.90 -6.76 15.46
C TYR A 116 10.65 -7.64 14.22
N PRO A 117 11.19 -8.88 14.16
CA PRO A 117 11.15 -9.70 12.95
C PRO A 117 9.74 -10.22 12.59
N GLY A 118 8.80 -10.18 13.53
CA GLY A 118 7.39 -10.51 13.31
C GLY A 118 6.54 -9.33 12.80
N TYR A 119 7.05 -8.10 12.84
CA TYR A 119 6.28 -6.90 12.57
C TYR A 119 6.41 -6.51 11.10
N TRP A 120 5.73 -7.24 10.20
CA TRP A 120 5.76 -6.95 8.76
C TRP A 120 5.41 -5.49 8.44
N GLY A 121 4.53 -4.85 9.21
CA GLY A 121 4.15 -3.44 9.01
C GLY A 121 5.28 -2.45 9.31
N TYR A 122 6.37 -2.89 9.94
CA TYR A 122 7.56 -2.08 10.19
C TYR A 122 8.56 -2.10 9.03
N THR A 123 8.29 -2.85 7.95
CA THR A 123 9.00 -2.69 6.67
C THR A 123 9.02 -1.21 6.30
N SER A 124 10.20 -0.66 6.01
CA SER A 124 10.28 0.73 5.57
C SER A 124 9.84 0.84 4.11
N LEU A 125 9.25 1.97 3.74
CA LEU A 125 8.90 2.30 2.35
C LEU A 125 9.01 3.81 2.14
N THR A 126 9.08 4.24 0.88
CA THR A 126 9.11 5.66 0.49
C THR A 126 7.97 5.95 -0.49
N ALA A 127 7.56 7.21 -0.63
CA ALA A 127 6.51 7.56 -1.59
C ALA A 127 6.95 7.20 -3.04
N ALA A 128 8.22 7.37 -3.37
CA ALA A 128 8.78 6.97 -4.65
C ALA A 128 8.74 5.44 -4.88
N ASP A 129 9.05 4.64 -3.85
CA ASP A 129 8.95 3.18 -3.92
C ASP A 129 7.48 2.72 -4.05
N THR A 130 6.53 3.37 -3.37
CA THR A 130 5.10 3.09 -3.55
C THR A 130 4.69 3.28 -5.01
N VAL A 131 5.10 4.40 -5.63
CA VAL A 131 4.85 4.63 -7.07
C VAL A 131 5.48 3.53 -7.92
N ARG A 132 6.71 3.11 -7.60
CA ARG A 132 7.41 2.05 -8.35
C ARG A 132 6.69 0.70 -8.25
N ILE A 133 6.15 0.35 -7.08
CA ILE A 133 5.31 -0.84 -6.88
C ILE A 133 4.07 -0.79 -7.78
N TYR A 134 3.32 0.32 -7.76
CA TYR A 134 2.12 0.47 -8.60
C TYR A 134 2.45 0.46 -10.09
N ARG A 135 3.56 1.09 -10.50
CA ARG A 135 4.01 1.05 -11.90
C ARG A 135 4.32 -0.36 -12.36
N TYR A 136 5.03 -1.16 -11.56
CA TYR A 136 5.23 -2.56 -11.90
C TYR A 136 3.89 -3.29 -12.07
N ILE A 137 2.97 -3.15 -11.11
CA ILE A 137 1.66 -3.82 -11.17
C ILE A 137 0.90 -3.41 -12.44
N LEU A 138 0.84 -2.11 -12.76
CA LEU A 138 0.03 -1.58 -13.84
C LEU A 138 0.67 -1.76 -15.23
N ASP A 139 1.98 -1.60 -15.34
CA ASP A 139 2.69 -1.44 -16.61
C ASP A 139 3.50 -2.68 -17.01
N GLU A 140 3.99 -3.47 -16.05
CA GLU A 140 4.99 -4.52 -16.30
C GLU A 140 4.54 -5.93 -15.92
N SER A 141 3.67 -6.06 -14.91
CA SER A 141 3.23 -7.37 -14.44
C SER A 141 2.35 -8.09 -15.46
N PRO A 142 2.35 -9.44 -15.48
CA PRO A 142 1.46 -10.19 -16.35
C PRO A 142 -0.01 -9.82 -16.10
N ALA A 143 -0.83 -9.75 -17.17
CA ALA A 143 -2.21 -9.29 -17.06
C ALA A 143 -3.03 -9.97 -15.94
N PRO A 144 -2.96 -11.31 -15.74
CA PRO A 144 -3.68 -11.96 -14.63
C PRO A 144 -3.26 -11.47 -13.24
N VAL A 145 -1.98 -11.13 -13.04
CA VAL A 145 -1.46 -10.58 -11.77
C VAL A 145 -1.97 -9.15 -11.57
N ARG A 146 -1.85 -8.31 -12.59
CA ARG A 146 -2.38 -6.94 -12.58
C ARG A 146 -3.87 -6.92 -12.26
N ASP A 147 -4.65 -7.72 -12.98
CA ASP A 147 -6.10 -7.73 -12.90
C ASP A 147 -6.57 -8.27 -11.55
N PHE A 148 -5.87 -9.27 -10.99
CA PHE A 148 -6.12 -9.75 -9.63
C PHE A 148 -5.84 -8.67 -8.58
N ILE A 149 -4.67 -8.03 -8.61
CA ILE A 149 -4.31 -7.02 -7.60
C ILE A 149 -5.20 -5.79 -7.73
N MET A 150 -5.22 -5.15 -8.90
CA MET A 150 -5.98 -3.92 -9.12
C MET A 150 -7.48 -4.13 -8.97
N GLY A 151 -8.01 -5.27 -9.43
CA GLY A 151 -9.42 -5.61 -9.24
C GLY A 151 -9.80 -5.69 -7.76
N ASN A 152 -8.93 -6.20 -6.90
CA ASN A 152 -9.15 -6.20 -5.46
C ASN A 152 -8.99 -4.82 -4.82
N LEU A 153 -8.01 -4.02 -5.25
CA LEU A 153 -7.83 -2.65 -4.73
C LEU A 153 -8.97 -1.71 -5.12
N HIS A 154 -9.62 -1.92 -6.26
CA HIS A 154 -10.87 -1.24 -6.64
C HIS A 154 -12.06 -1.61 -5.73
N ARG A 155 -11.98 -2.73 -5.01
CA ARG A 155 -12.99 -3.22 -4.07
C ARG A 155 -12.53 -3.08 -2.62
N ALA A 156 -11.64 -2.13 -2.33
CA ALA A 156 -11.22 -1.84 -0.97
C ALA A 156 -12.46 -1.51 -0.11
N THR A 157 -12.57 -2.16 1.04
CA THR A 157 -13.69 -1.95 1.96
C THR A 157 -13.42 -0.71 2.80
N ARG A 158 -14.49 -0.03 3.23
CA ARG A 158 -14.36 1.11 4.14
C ARG A 158 -13.76 0.69 5.48
N CYS A 159 -14.31 -0.36 6.06
CA CYS A 159 -13.77 -0.93 7.28
C CYS A 159 -12.77 -2.03 6.94
N ALA A 160 -11.60 -1.93 7.55
CA ALA A 160 -10.64 -3.01 7.62
C ALA A 160 -11.14 -4.13 8.54
N ASN A 161 -10.52 -5.31 8.46
CA ASN A 161 -10.88 -6.45 9.31
C ASN A 161 -10.64 -6.18 10.81
N ASP A 162 -9.66 -5.33 11.12
CA ASP A 162 -9.35 -4.83 12.46
C ASP A 162 -10.20 -3.61 12.89
N GLY A 163 -11.20 -3.23 12.08
CA GLY A 163 -12.10 -2.11 12.36
C GLY A 163 -11.54 -0.73 12.01
N TYR A 164 -10.38 -0.63 11.35
CA TYR A 164 -9.84 0.66 10.91
C TYR A 164 -10.61 1.24 9.72
N ASP A 165 -10.88 2.55 9.75
CA ASP A 165 -11.42 3.26 8.58
C ASP A 165 -10.33 3.44 7.53
N GLN A 166 -10.57 2.91 6.33
CA GLN A 166 -9.67 2.95 5.19
C GLN A 166 -9.98 4.10 4.22
N TYR A 167 -11.01 4.91 4.45
CA TYR A 167 -11.42 5.98 3.53
C TYR A 167 -10.74 7.33 3.82
N PHE A 168 -9.48 7.33 4.28
CA PHE A 168 -8.65 8.53 4.41
C PHE A 168 -7.80 8.81 3.16
N GLY A 169 -7.44 10.06 2.89
CA GLY A 169 -6.61 10.41 1.73
C GLY A 169 -7.39 10.31 0.42
N VAL A 170 -6.93 9.48 -0.53
CA VAL A 170 -7.52 9.42 -1.89
C VAL A 170 -9.04 9.17 -1.88
N PRO A 171 -9.59 8.19 -1.13
CA PRO A 171 -11.02 7.93 -1.14
C PRO A 171 -11.90 9.02 -0.53
N SER A 172 -11.35 9.86 0.37
CA SER A 172 -12.09 11.02 0.95
C SER A 172 -11.90 12.30 0.15
N ALA A 173 -10.81 12.43 -0.59
CA ALA A 173 -10.49 13.63 -1.36
C ALA A 173 -11.02 13.61 -2.80
N PHE A 174 -11.26 12.42 -3.38
CA PHE A 174 -11.63 12.30 -4.79
C PHE A 174 -12.81 11.35 -5.00
N GLU A 175 -13.68 11.72 -5.94
CA GLU A 175 -14.66 10.80 -6.49
C GLU A 175 -13.96 9.73 -7.35
N GLY A 176 -14.53 8.52 -7.37
CA GLY A 176 -13.98 7.40 -8.11
C GLY A 176 -14.01 7.56 -9.64
N PRO A 177 -13.41 6.62 -10.38
CA PRO A 177 -12.84 5.37 -9.89
C PRO A 177 -11.45 5.53 -9.28
N TRP A 178 -11.22 4.89 -8.13
CA TRP A 178 -9.90 4.76 -7.51
C TRP A 178 -9.64 3.29 -7.15
N ALA A 179 -8.38 2.96 -6.92
CA ALA A 179 -7.92 1.69 -6.34
C ALA A 179 -6.90 2.04 -5.25
N VAL A 180 -7.12 1.56 -4.03
CA VAL A 180 -6.29 1.97 -2.89
C VAL A 180 -5.87 0.77 -2.04
N LYS A 181 -4.64 0.87 -1.51
CA LYS A 181 -4.19 0.09 -0.37
C LYS A 181 -3.69 1.05 0.68
N GLN A 182 -4.34 1.01 1.83
CA GLN A 182 -4.08 1.89 2.96
C GLN A 182 -3.22 1.22 4.02
N GLY A 183 -2.61 2.03 4.87
CA GLY A 183 -1.79 1.58 6.00
C GLY A 183 -1.83 2.57 7.15
N TRP A 184 -1.90 2.02 8.36
CA TRP A 184 -1.90 2.77 9.60
C TRP A 184 -0.96 2.12 10.61
N SER A 185 -0.16 2.90 11.35
CA SER A 185 0.79 2.38 12.33
C SER A 185 0.98 3.36 13.47
N GLY A 186 0.76 2.88 14.71
CA GLY A 186 1.16 3.58 15.93
C GLY A 186 0.12 4.51 16.57
N PHE A 187 -1.06 4.65 15.96
CA PHE A 187 -2.16 5.48 16.48
C PHE A 187 -3.50 4.73 16.32
N SER A 188 -4.61 5.25 16.84
CA SER A 188 -5.96 4.73 16.52
C SER A 188 -6.55 5.46 15.32
N SER A 189 -7.35 4.78 14.48
CA SER A 189 -8.14 5.44 13.43
C SER A 189 -9.40 6.14 13.93
N GLY A 190 -9.74 5.97 15.23
CA GLY A 190 -11.05 6.34 15.75
C GLY A 190 -12.14 5.31 15.45
N GLY A 191 -11.81 4.21 14.77
CA GLY A 191 -12.74 3.12 14.45
C GLY A 191 -13.62 3.38 13.23
N CYS A 192 -14.07 2.31 12.59
CA CYS A 192 -14.90 2.35 11.41
C CYS A 192 -16.34 1.97 11.71
N THR A 193 -17.28 2.81 11.25
CA THR A 193 -18.70 2.44 11.16
C THR A 193 -19.10 2.25 9.69
N ALA A 194 -20.09 1.40 9.45
CA ALA A 194 -20.61 1.15 8.10
C ALA A 194 -21.24 2.41 7.46
N ASP A 195 -21.70 3.36 8.28
CA ASP A 195 -22.49 4.52 7.85
C ASP A 195 -21.64 5.77 7.51
N GLY A 196 -20.33 5.63 7.32
CA GLY A 196 -19.51 6.81 6.97
C GLY A 196 -19.14 7.69 8.16
N THR A 197 -19.70 7.44 9.34
CA THR A 197 -19.49 8.27 10.53
C THR A 197 -18.25 7.76 11.27
N PRO A 198 -17.23 8.59 11.53
CA PRO A 198 -16.13 8.19 12.42
C PRO A 198 -16.75 7.74 13.75
N ALA A 199 -16.32 6.59 14.28
CA ALA A 199 -16.72 6.28 15.65
C ALA A 199 -16.15 7.38 16.57
N ALA A 200 -16.92 7.76 17.59
CA ALA A 200 -16.50 8.80 18.52
C ALA A 200 -15.15 8.38 19.10
N ALA A 201 -14.12 9.21 18.92
CA ALA A 201 -12.82 8.95 19.50
C ALA A 201 -12.98 8.94 21.02
N ASP A 202 -12.69 7.80 21.67
CA ASP A 202 -12.58 7.74 23.11
C ASP A 202 -11.44 8.66 23.54
N THR A 203 -11.78 9.72 24.25
CA THR A 203 -10.82 10.56 24.98
C THR A 203 -10.31 9.75 26.16
N ALA A 204 -9.07 9.26 26.06
CA ALA A 204 -8.28 8.78 27.19
C ALA A 204 -7.17 9.78 27.51
#